data_AF-A0A850QEN3-F1
#
_entry.id   AF-A0A850QEN3-F1
#
_cell.length_a   1.000
_cell.length_b   1.000
_cell.length_c   1.000
_cell.angle_alpha   90.00
_cell.angle_beta   90.00
_cell.angle_gamma   90.00
#
_symmetry.space_group_name_H-M   'P 1'
#
loop_
_entity.id
_entity.type
_entity.pdbx_description
1 polymer ?
#
loop_
_entity_poly.entity_id
_entity_poly.type
_entity_poly.pdbx_seq_one_letter_code
_entity_poly.pdbx_strand_id
1 'polypeptide(L)'
;MATAVAITRPAQTKSTRDYSAHILRRNFLQLLTDLDTATAAELELTWASEGLPGGMGDPAVSKYLRESESAWDRVTDCLAATTAAATGVGNCCVLRKMTYCLRSVLSAESAGEFDREIAAARRLIAETCILPNASVADRDFFTVLQAVAARLDGLDSLDLFRSGAPDPQPNLH
;
A
#
# COMPACT_ATOMS: atom_id res chain seq x y z
N MET A 1 -33.04 -52.89 -18.82
CA MET A 1 -31.83 -52.58 -18.03
C MET A 1 -31.37 -51.19 -18.42
N ALA A 2 -31.45 -50.21 -17.52
CA ALA A 2 -31.07 -48.82 -17.79
C ALA A 2 -29.63 -48.57 -17.30
N THR A 3 -28.73 -48.25 -18.23
CA THR A 3 -27.34 -47.93 -17.93
C THR A 3 -27.27 -46.49 -17.42
N ALA A 4 -26.91 -46.31 -16.15
CA ALA A 4 -26.66 -44.99 -15.57
C ALA A 4 -25.38 -44.41 -16.17
N VAL A 5 -25.50 -43.33 -16.95
CA VAL A 5 -24.37 -42.54 -17.42
C VAL A 5 -23.89 -41.72 -16.23
N ALA A 6 -22.73 -42.08 -15.68
CA ALA A 6 -22.05 -41.26 -14.70
C ALA A 6 -21.65 -39.93 -15.35
N ILE A 7 -22.35 -38.85 -14.99
CA ILE A 7 -21.96 -37.48 -15.33
C ILE A 7 -20.76 -37.16 -14.44
N THR A 8 -19.56 -37.41 -14.94
CA THR A 8 -18.33 -36.94 -14.32
C THR A 8 -18.32 -35.42 -14.44
N ARG A 9 -18.56 -34.71 -13.32
CA ARG A 9 -18.36 -33.26 -13.25
C ARG A 9 -16.91 -32.97 -13.64
N PRO A 10 -16.63 -32.01 -14.55
CA PRO A 10 -15.26 -31.61 -14.79
C PRO A 10 -14.67 -31.10 -13.48
N ALA A 11 -13.51 -31.64 -13.10
CA ALA A 11 -12.74 -31.12 -11.99
C ALA A 11 -12.54 -29.61 -12.23
N GLN A 12 -13.01 -28.77 -11.31
CA GLN A 12 -12.75 -27.34 -11.33
C GLN A 12 -11.23 -27.15 -11.16
N THR A 13 -10.50 -27.15 -12.26
CA THR A 13 -9.14 -26.60 -12.30
C THR A 13 -9.29 -25.12 -12.01
N LYS A 14 -9.02 -24.71 -10.76
CA LYS A 14 -8.84 -23.29 -10.42
C LYS A 14 -7.89 -22.73 -11.46
N SER A 15 -8.39 -21.77 -12.25
CA SER A 15 -7.63 -21.20 -13.35
C SER A 15 -6.31 -20.66 -12.78
N THR A 16 -5.19 -20.87 -13.47
CA THR A 16 -3.91 -20.26 -13.08
C THR A 16 -4.02 -18.75 -12.87
N ARG A 17 -4.96 -18.09 -13.57
CA ARG A 17 -5.32 -16.68 -13.34
C ARG A 17 -5.92 -16.41 -11.95
N ASP A 18 -6.76 -17.30 -11.45
CA ASP A 18 -7.38 -17.16 -10.13
C ASP A 18 -6.33 -17.34 -9.02
N TYR A 19 -5.34 -18.22 -9.25
CA TYR A 19 -4.23 -18.43 -8.33
C TYR A 19 -3.28 -17.21 -8.27
N SER A 20 -2.87 -16.65 -9.40
CA SER A 20 -2.02 -15.45 -9.43
C SER A 20 -2.72 -14.23 -8.83
N ALA A 21 -4.02 -14.04 -9.09
CA ALA A 21 -4.80 -12.97 -8.49
C ALA A 21 -4.93 -13.13 -6.96
N HIS A 22 -5.08 -14.37 -6.48
CA HIS A 22 -5.13 -14.66 -5.04
C HIS A 22 -3.79 -14.36 -4.34
N ILE A 23 -2.66 -14.74 -4.94
CA ILE A 23 -1.32 -14.40 -4.38
C ILE A 23 -1.15 -12.88 -4.32
N LEU A 24 -1.47 -12.17 -5.41
CA LEU A 24 -1.38 -10.72 -5.45
C LEU A 24 -2.23 -10.08 -4.35
N ARG A 25 -3.47 -10.55 -4.16
CA ARG A 25 -4.36 -10.09 -3.09
C ARG A 25 -3.77 -10.28 -1.70
N ARG A 26 -3.22 -11.47 -1.43
CA ARG A 26 -2.60 -11.75 -0.13
C ARG A 26 -1.42 -10.84 0.14
N ASN A 27 -0.51 -10.72 -0.83
CA ASN A 27 0.69 -9.90 -0.68
C ASN A 27 0.33 -8.41 -0.54
N PHE A 28 -0.64 -7.93 -1.31
CA PHE A 28 -1.09 -6.55 -1.22
C PHE A 28 -1.71 -6.20 0.14
N LEU A 29 -2.52 -7.10 0.71
CA LEU A 29 -3.06 -6.91 2.07
C LEU A 29 -1.97 -6.93 3.14
N GLN A 30 -0.98 -7.80 2.99
CA GLN A 30 0.18 -7.83 3.88
C GLN A 30 0.96 -6.52 3.79
N LEU A 31 1.21 -6.01 2.58
CA LEU A 31 1.90 -4.73 2.36
C LEU A 31 1.18 -3.56 3.05
N LEU A 32 -0.15 -3.51 3.02
CA LEU A 32 -0.90 -2.48 3.75
C LEU A 32 -0.73 -2.60 5.27
N THR A 33 -0.67 -3.83 5.80
CA THR A 33 -0.45 -4.08 7.22
C THR A 33 0.97 -3.70 7.65
N ASP A 34 1.96 -3.99 6.80
CA ASP A 34 3.35 -3.62 7.03
C ASP A 34 3.51 -2.09 6.99
N LEU A 35 2.81 -1.40 6.09
CA LEU A 35 2.76 0.08 6.04
C LEU A 35 2.16 0.70 7.30
N ASP A 36 1.07 0.14 7.83
CA ASP A 36 0.49 0.59 9.11
C ASP A 36 1.51 0.43 10.25
N THR A 37 2.23 -0.70 10.26
CA THR A 37 3.24 -0.99 11.27
C THR A 37 4.44 -0.05 11.17
N ALA A 38 4.90 0.23 9.95
CA ALA A 38 6.00 1.17 9.71
C ALA A 38 5.61 2.61 10.10
N THR A 39 4.41 3.04 9.71
CA THR A 39 3.86 4.36 10.09
C THR A 39 3.77 4.51 11.61
N ALA A 40 3.26 3.48 12.31
CA ALA A 40 3.18 3.50 13.77
C ALA A 40 4.57 3.54 14.44
N ALA A 41 5.53 2.75 13.93
CA ALA A 41 6.90 2.76 14.45
C ALA A 41 7.59 4.12 14.26
N GLU A 42 7.30 4.82 13.17
CA GLU A 42 7.83 6.16 12.89
C GLU A 42 7.26 7.24 13.82
N LEU A 43 5.96 7.13 14.13
CA LEU A 43 5.31 8.01 15.11
C LEU A 43 5.89 7.81 16.51
N GLU A 44 6.08 6.55 16.92
CA GLU A 44 6.72 6.21 18.21
C GLU A 44 8.17 6.70 18.27
N LEU A 45 8.93 6.57 17.18
CA LEU A 45 10.29 7.11 17.06
C LEU A 45 10.28 8.64 17.22
N THR A 46 9.35 9.32 16.55
CA THR A 46 9.20 10.78 16.64
C THR A 46 8.95 11.20 18.08
N TRP A 47 7.97 10.58 18.75
CA TRP A 47 7.67 10.87 20.16
C TRP A 47 8.84 10.57 21.10
N ALA A 48 9.55 9.45 20.89
CA ALA A 48 10.71 9.10 21.68
C ALA A 48 11.86 10.12 21.49
N SER A 49 12.04 10.60 20.26
CA SER A 49 13.08 11.60 19.94
C SER A 49 12.79 12.99 20.49
N GLU A 50 11.52 13.37 20.62
CA GLU A 50 11.12 14.66 21.20
C GLU A 50 11.05 14.62 22.73
N GLY A 51 10.73 13.45 23.31
CA GLY A 51 10.52 13.28 24.74
C GLY A 51 11.79 13.07 25.57
N LEU A 52 12.92 12.71 24.93
CA LEU A 52 14.18 12.41 25.61
C LEU A 52 15.19 13.56 25.49
N PRO A 53 15.91 13.91 26.58
CA PRO A 53 16.81 15.07 26.61
C PRO A 53 18.00 14.95 25.66
N GLY A 54 18.35 13.74 25.20
CA GLY A 54 19.39 13.49 24.19
C GLY A 54 18.89 13.40 22.75
N GLY A 55 17.57 13.48 22.52
CA GLY A 55 16.94 13.30 21.22
C GLY A 55 17.41 12.03 20.49
N MET A 56 17.66 12.15 19.19
CA MET A 56 18.17 11.05 18.35
C MET A 56 19.54 10.49 18.79
N GLY A 57 20.30 11.23 19.61
CA GLY A 57 21.58 10.78 20.15
C GLY A 57 21.45 9.97 21.45
N ASP A 58 20.24 9.87 22.02
CA ASP A 58 20.00 9.13 23.25
C ASP A 58 20.02 7.61 22.98
N PRO A 59 20.83 6.81 23.69
CA PRO A 59 20.86 5.35 23.53
C PRO A 59 19.50 4.66 23.72
N ALA A 60 18.56 5.28 24.44
CA ALA A 60 17.20 4.78 24.59
C ALA A 60 16.37 4.90 23.30
N VAL A 61 16.68 5.87 22.43
CA VAL A 61 16.02 6.04 21.11
C VAL A 61 16.48 4.97 20.12
N SER A 62 17.68 4.40 20.29
CA SER A 62 18.24 3.35 19.43
C SER A 62 17.40 2.08 19.32
N LYS A 63 16.48 1.85 20.26
CA LYS A 63 15.49 0.78 20.14
C LYS A 63 14.42 1.13 19.10
N TYR A 64 13.82 2.31 19.22
CA TYR A 64 12.77 2.81 18.32
C TYR A 64 13.29 2.97 16.89
N LEU A 65 14.53 3.45 16.73
CA LEU A 65 15.20 3.52 15.43
C LEU A 65 15.27 2.16 14.74
N ARG A 66 15.71 1.13 15.47
CA ARG A 66 15.79 -0.23 14.92
C ARG A 66 14.43 -0.82 14.61
N GLU A 67 13.41 -0.52 15.41
CA GLU A 67 12.04 -0.98 15.19
C GLU A 67 11.41 -0.33 13.95
N SER A 68 11.63 0.97 13.76
CA SER A 68 11.28 1.75 12.57
C SER A 68 11.97 1.20 11.32
N GLU A 69 13.31 1.08 11.33
CA GLU A 69 14.10 0.57 10.20
C GLU A 69 13.64 -0.83 9.80
N SER A 70 13.50 -1.73 10.78
CA SER A 70 13.03 -3.10 10.55
C SER A 70 11.61 -3.14 9.97
N ALA A 71 10.76 -2.16 10.27
CA ALA A 71 9.41 -2.07 9.72
C ALA A 71 9.42 -1.63 8.26
N TRP A 72 10.25 -0.63 7.90
CA TRP A 72 10.42 -0.19 6.53
C TRP A 72 11.11 -1.24 5.63
N ASP A 73 12.03 -2.03 6.18
CA ASP A 73 12.61 -3.20 5.48
C ASP A 73 11.51 -4.19 5.08
N ARG A 74 10.59 -4.51 5.99
CA ARG A 74 9.45 -5.40 5.69
C ARG A 74 8.55 -4.83 4.60
N VAL A 75 8.28 -3.53 4.63
CA VAL A 75 7.51 -2.85 3.56
C VAL A 75 8.21 -3.01 2.22
N THR A 76 9.52 -2.80 2.18
CA THR A 76 10.32 -2.91 0.95
C THR A 76 10.31 -4.33 0.37
N ASP A 77 10.54 -5.34 1.20
CA ASP A 77 10.50 -6.76 0.81
C ASP A 77 9.10 -7.16 0.31
N CYS A 78 8.06 -6.74 1.05
CA CYS A 78 6.68 -7.04 0.71
C CYS A 78 6.24 -6.34 -0.59
N LEU A 79 6.70 -5.11 -0.82
CA LEU A 79 6.46 -4.36 -2.05
C LEU A 79 7.11 -5.04 -3.26
N ALA A 80 8.35 -5.53 -3.10
CA ALA A 80 9.03 -6.29 -4.14
C ALA A 80 8.27 -7.58 -4.49
N ALA A 81 7.86 -8.35 -3.48
CA ALA A 81 7.07 -9.57 -3.66
C ALA A 81 5.68 -9.30 -4.28
N THR A 82 5.02 -8.20 -3.90
CA THR A 82 3.73 -7.78 -4.45
C THR A 82 3.86 -7.37 -5.91
N THR A 83 4.91 -6.61 -6.24
CA THR A 83 5.21 -6.18 -7.62
C THR A 83 5.52 -7.38 -8.52
N ALA A 84 6.28 -8.36 -8.03
CA ALA A 84 6.56 -9.59 -8.76
C ALA A 84 5.25 -10.37 -9.05
N ALA A 85 4.39 -10.54 -8.04
CA ALA A 85 3.09 -11.19 -8.19
C ALA A 85 2.17 -10.45 -9.19
N ALA A 86 2.25 -9.11 -9.24
CA ALA A 86 1.44 -8.28 -10.13
C ALA A 86 1.75 -8.52 -11.62
N THR A 87 2.98 -8.93 -11.95
CA THR A 87 3.42 -9.22 -13.33
C THR A 87 2.62 -10.37 -13.96
N GLY A 88 2.19 -11.34 -13.14
CA GLY A 88 1.39 -12.49 -13.59
C GLY A 88 -0.11 -12.22 -13.74
N VAL A 89 -0.59 -11.02 -13.41
CA VAL A 89 -2.02 -10.66 -13.41
C VAL A 89 -2.33 -9.72 -14.58
N GLY A 90 -3.50 -9.83 -15.21
CA GLY A 90 -3.86 -9.01 -16.37
C GLY A 90 -3.90 -7.49 -16.08
N ASN A 91 -3.60 -6.66 -17.09
CA ASN A 91 -3.55 -5.18 -17.00
C ASN A 91 -4.88 -4.53 -16.58
N CYS A 92 -6.00 -5.21 -16.78
CA CYS A 92 -7.32 -4.71 -16.36
C CYS A 92 -7.55 -4.86 -14.85
N CYS A 93 -6.74 -5.64 -14.14
CA CYS A 93 -6.88 -5.83 -12.70
C CYS A 93 -6.53 -4.55 -11.94
N VAL A 94 -7.49 -4.04 -11.16
CA VAL A 94 -7.32 -2.84 -10.34
C VAL A 94 -6.22 -3.04 -9.30
N LEU A 95 -6.15 -4.21 -8.68
CA LEU A 95 -5.13 -4.50 -7.67
C LEU A 95 -3.70 -4.42 -8.23
N ARG A 96 -3.51 -4.87 -9.48
CA ARG A 96 -2.24 -4.68 -10.20
C ARG A 96 -1.94 -3.18 -10.37
N LYS A 97 -2.91 -2.39 -10.82
CA LYS A 97 -2.74 -0.94 -10.99
C LYS A 97 -2.40 -0.25 -9.67
N MET A 98 -3.14 -0.56 -8.60
CA MET A 98 -2.90 -0.03 -7.25
C MET A 98 -1.53 -0.41 -6.71
N THR A 99 -1.04 -1.62 -7.00
CA THR A 99 0.33 -2.04 -6.62
C THR A 99 1.37 -1.10 -7.23
N TYR A 100 1.24 -0.76 -8.52
CA TYR A 100 2.18 0.15 -9.17
C TYR A 100 2.02 1.61 -8.72
N CYS A 101 0.79 2.05 -8.43
CA CYS A 101 0.57 3.37 -7.81
C CYS A 101 1.26 3.45 -6.45
N LEU A 102 1.06 2.46 -5.57
CA LEU A 102 1.69 2.43 -4.25
C LEU A 102 3.21 2.37 -4.34
N ARG A 103 3.75 1.59 -5.29
CA ARG A 103 5.19 1.58 -5.58
C ARG A 103 5.70 2.97 -5.96
N SER A 104 4.96 3.68 -6.80
CA SER A 104 5.35 5.02 -7.28
C SER A 104 5.29 6.05 -6.15
N VAL A 105 4.26 5.99 -5.29
CA VAL A 105 4.18 6.81 -4.07
C VAL A 105 5.39 6.57 -3.16
N LEU A 106 5.72 5.30 -2.89
CA LEU A 106 6.83 4.94 -1.99
C LEU A 106 8.22 5.20 -2.60
N SER A 107 8.31 5.38 -3.92
CA SER A 107 9.56 5.70 -4.64
C SER A 107 9.65 7.18 -5.02
N ALA A 108 8.72 8.03 -4.58
CA ALA A 108 8.75 9.45 -4.88
C ALA A 108 9.95 10.13 -4.20
N GLU A 109 10.74 10.88 -4.96
CA GLU A 109 11.98 11.52 -4.47
C GLU A 109 11.77 12.99 -4.09
N SER A 110 10.57 13.53 -4.35
CA SER A 110 10.20 14.91 -4.03
C SER A 110 8.75 15.04 -3.59
N ALA A 111 8.44 16.08 -2.82
CA ALA A 111 7.07 16.40 -2.40
C ALA A 111 6.10 16.51 -3.58
N GLY A 112 6.52 17.21 -4.65
CA GLY A 112 5.69 17.38 -5.85
C GLY A 112 5.48 16.09 -6.65
N GLU A 113 6.37 15.11 -6.56
CA GLU A 113 6.14 13.76 -7.10
C GLU A 113 5.19 12.98 -6.20
N PHE A 114 5.43 13.00 -4.90
CA PHE A 114 4.60 12.33 -3.91
C PHE A 114 3.12 12.75 -4.01
N ASP A 115 2.85 14.06 -4.06
CA ASP A 115 1.50 14.61 -4.21
C ASP A 115 0.82 14.14 -5.50
N ARG A 116 1.58 14.12 -6.62
CA ARG A 116 1.08 13.66 -7.91
C ARG A 116 0.74 12.18 -7.89
N GLU A 117 1.59 11.35 -7.30
CA GLU A 117 1.37 9.90 -7.21
C GLU A 117 0.22 9.55 -6.25
N ILE A 118 0.08 10.27 -5.13
CA ILE A 118 -1.09 10.15 -4.24
C ILE A 118 -2.37 10.55 -4.97
N ALA A 119 -2.37 11.67 -5.70
CA ALA A 119 -3.54 12.11 -6.46
C ALA A 119 -3.94 11.09 -7.54
N ALA A 120 -2.97 10.48 -8.21
CA ALA A 120 -3.20 9.40 -9.18
C ALA A 120 -3.80 8.15 -8.52
N ALA A 121 -3.29 7.74 -7.36
CA ALA A 121 -3.82 6.62 -6.59
C ALA A 121 -5.26 6.88 -6.11
N ARG A 122 -5.54 8.08 -5.55
CA ARG A 122 -6.88 8.52 -5.12
C ARG A 122 -7.86 8.54 -6.30
N ARG A 123 -7.43 8.99 -7.48
CA ARG A 123 -8.24 8.98 -8.70
C ARG A 123 -8.59 7.56 -9.15
N LEU A 124 -7.63 6.65 -9.13
CA LEU A 124 -7.86 5.24 -9.47
C LEU A 124 -8.86 4.56 -8.53
N ILE A 125 -8.79 4.88 -7.23
CA ILE A 125 -9.80 4.45 -6.23
C ILE A 125 -11.18 4.98 -6.61
N ALA A 126 -11.31 6.29 -6.86
CA ALA A 126 -12.59 6.91 -7.21
C ALA A 126 -13.18 6.32 -8.51
N GLU A 127 -12.38 6.16 -9.56
CA GLU A 127 -12.81 5.55 -10.84
C GLU A 127 -13.27 4.10 -10.64
N THR A 128 -12.62 3.33 -9.77
CA THR A 128 -13.02 1.96 -9.47
C THR A 128 -14.32 1.92 -8.66
N CYS A 129 -14.49 2.87 -7.74
CA CYS A 129 -15.64 2.92 -6.84
C CYS A 129 -16.97 3.31 -7.53
N ILE A 130 -16.92 3.84 -8.75
CA ILE A 130 -18.09 4.32 -9.50
C ILE A 130 -18.57 3.29 -10.54
N LEU A 131 -17.87 2.15 -10.71
CA LEU A 131 -18.24 1.13 -11.69
C LEU A 131 -19.60 0.46 -11.37
N PRO A 132 -20.65 0.68 -12.19
CA PRO A 132 -22.03 0.30 -11.85
C PRO A 132 -22.30 -1.21 -11.91
N ASN A 133 -21.36 -2.02 -12.40
CA ASN A 133 -21.48 -3.49 -12.56
C ASN A 133 -20.31 -4.25 -11.93
N ALA A 134 -19.80 -3.77 -10.80
CA ALA A 134 -18.75 -4.44 -10.03
C ALA A 134 -19.20 -5.85 -9.57
N SER A 135 -18.48 -6.89 -9.98
CA SER A 135 -18.69 -8.28 -9.53
C SER A 135 -18.48 -8.43 -8.01
N VAL A 136 -18.84 -9.56 -7.40
CA VAL A 136 -18.58 -9.80 -5.96
C VAL A 136 -17.08 -9.72 -5.63
N ALA A 137 -16.21 -10.12 -6.55
CA ALA A 137 -14.76 -9.93 -6.42
C ALA A 137 -14.40 -8.43 -6.40
N ASP A 138 -15.08 -7.62 -7.21
CA ASP A 138 -14.95 -6.15 -7.23
C ASP A 138 -15.48 -5.47 -5.98
N ARG A 139 -16.51 -6.01 -5.31
CA ARG A 139 -16.97 -5.53 -3.99
C ARG A 139 -15.96 -5.79 -2.87
N ASP A 140 -15.30 -6.94 -2.87
CA ASP A 140 -14.16 -7.21 -1.97
C ASP A 140 -13.01 -6.23 -2.24
N PHE A 141 -12.84 -5.79 -3.50
CA PHE A 141 -11.86 -4.77 -3.87
C PHE A 141 -12.22 -3.37 -3.31
N PHE A 142 -13.49 -3.03 -3.08
CA PHE A 142 -13.87 -1.75 -2.43
C PHE A 142 -13.31 -1.63 -1.01
N THR A 143 -13.39 -2.69 -0.20
CA THR A 143 -12.85 -2.69 1.17
C THR A 143 -11.33 -2.53 1.16
N VAL A 144 -10.66 -3.17 0.20
CA VAL A 144 -9.21 -3.01 -0.01
C VAL A 144 -8.87 -1.59 -0.45
N LEU A 145 -9.65 -1.00 -1.36
CA LEU A 145 -9.44 0.38 -1.82
C LEU A 145 -9.70 1.42 -0.73
N GLN A 146 -10.70 1.21 0.13
CA GLN A 146 -10.93 2.03 1.32
C GLN A 146 -9.78 1.92 2.32
N ALA A 147 -9.25 0.71 2.52
CA ALA A 147 -8.06 0.52 3.32
C ALA A 147 -6.88 1.29 2.72
N VAL A 148 -6.63 1.19 1.41
CA VAL A 148 -5.57 1.96 0.74
C VAL A 148 -5.76 3.46 0.91
N ALA A 149 -6.98 3.99 0.72
CA ALA A 149 -7.27 5.41 0.91
C ALA A 149 -6.88 5.88 2.31
N ALA A 150 -7.30 5.16 3.35
CA ALA A 150 -6.94 5.49 4.73
C ALA A 150 -5.43 5.43 4.99
N ARG A 151 -4.67 4.55 4.32
CA ARG A 151 -3.21 4.48 4.44
C ARG A 151 -2.49 5.57 3.66
N LEU A 152 -3.03 5.98 2.52
CA LEU A 152 -2.54 7.16 1.80
C LEU A 152 -2.71 8.41 2.65
N ASP A 153 -3.84 8.56 3.35
CA ASP A 153 -4.05 9.66 4.29
C ASP A 153 -3.10 9.60 5.50
N GLY A 154 -2.78 8.38 5.98
CA GLY A 154 -1.74 8.16 6.98
C GLY A 154 -0.34 8.57 6.51
N LEU A 155 0.05 8.20 5.29
CA LEU A 155 1.33 8.61 4.69
C LEU A 155 1.40 10.12 4.46
N ASP A 156 0.32 10.74 4.01
CA ASP A 156 0.17 12.20 3.86
C ASP A 156 0.35 12.92 5.23
N SER A 157 -0.11 12.29 6.31
CA SER A 157 0.02 12.82 7.68
C SER A 157 1.42 12.69 8.30
N LEU A 158 2.29 11.82 7.75
CA LEU A 158 3.67 11.66 8.23
C LEU A 158 4.57 12.86 7.86
N ASP A 159 4.09 13.79 7.03
CA ASP A 159 4.74 15.07 6.71
C ASP A 159 6.23 14.93 6.32
N LEU A 160 6.59 13.80 5.70
CA LEU A 160 7.97 13.35 5.39
C LEU A 160 8.81 14.41 4.64
N PHE A 161 8.14 15.34 3.95
CA PHE A 161 8.77 16.40 3.15
C PHE A 161 8.40 17.83 3.59
N ARG A 162 7.54 18.02 4.59
CA ARG A 162 7.11 19.35 5.04
C ARG A 162 7.94 19.89 6.22
N SER A 163 8.95 19.14 6.67
CA SER A 163 10.02 19.62 7.55
C SER A 163 11.02 20.56 6.84
N GLY A 164 10.59 21.23 5.77
CA GLY A 164 11.27 22.37 5.18
C GLY A 164 10.64 23.65 5.71
N ALA A 165 11.46 24.52 6.30
CA ALA A 165 11.09 25.86 6.75
C ALA A 165 10.10 26.55 5.78
N PRO A 166 9.14 27.35 6.28
CA PRO A 166 8.26 28.12 5.42
C PRO A 166 9.10 28.93 4.43
N ASP A 167 8.79 28.79 3.13
CA ASP A 167 9.36 29.63 2.09
C ASP A 167 9.29 31.09 2.55
N PRO A 168 10.39 31.85 2.53
CA PRO A 168 10.35 33.25 2.87
C PRO A 168 9.39 33.92 1.87
N GLN A 169 8.23 34.34 2.37
CA GLN A 169 7.28 35.11 1.58
C GLN A 169 8.03 36.30 0.97
N PRO A 170 7.92 36.55 -0.34
CA PRO A 170 8.46 37.78 -0.89
C PRO A 170 7.65 38.92 -0.27
N ASN A 171 8.28 39.66 0.65
CA ASN A 171 7.77 40.91 1.17
C ASN A 171 7.58 41.86 -0.02
N LEU A 172 6.35 41.96 -0.51
CA LEU A 172 5.91 43.04 -1.37
C LEU A 172 5.72 44.27 -0.47
N HIS A 173 6.78 45.07 -0.35
CA HIS A 173 6.73 46.46 0.10
C HIS A 173 6.86 47.40 -1.10
#